data_AF-A0A0T9KW60-F1
#
_entry.id   AF-A0A0T9KW60-F1
#
_cell.length_a   1.000
_cell.length_b   1.000
_cell.length_c   1.000
_cell.angle_alpha   90.00
_cell.angle_beta   90.00
_cell.angle_gamma   90.00
#
_symmetry.space_group_name_H-M   'P 1'
#
loop_
_entity.id
_entity.type
_entity.pdbx_description
1 polymer ?
#
loop_
_entity_poly.entity_id
_entity_poly.type
_entity_poly.pdbx_seq_one_letter_code
_entity_poly.pdbx_strand_id
1 'polypeptide(L)'
;MGSGWHEWPLMVFTVLGQCVVGGFIVLGLALIFGGLSRGQQQRVHRSMFVLWVLMALAFIASTLHLGSPMRAFNSLNRIGESALSNEIAAGSLFFAVAGFYWLLAVLDKMPAALGKIWLVVAMVLGVMFVYAMCRVYSINTVPTWDSIYTPLGFVLTTLIGGPLLGYLLLQLADVNGRAMLQLPMISVLALIISVASVIMQAASLPLIYSSVQQASALIPDYGSLMVWRLVLLVLGLGCWICPLIRGRRPMTLVMVLGTLLVIAGELIGRGVFYGLHMTVGMAVGG
;
A
#
# COMPACT_ATOMS: atom_id res chain seq x y z
N MET A 1 10.59 -23.14 10.25
CA MET A 1 10.85 -22.04 9.30
C MET A 1 9.49 -21.60 8.77
N GLY A 2 8.94 -20.54 9.35
CA GLY A 2 7.57 -20.10 9.11
C GLY A 2 7.48 -19.20 7.88
N SER A 3 6.42 -19.33 7.10
CA SER A 3 6.13 -18.58 5.87
C SER A 3 5.77 -17.09 6.11
N GLY A 4 6.38 -16.44 7.10
CA GLY A 4 6.14 -15.04 7.47
C GLY A 4 4.77 -14.77 8.12
N TRP A 5 3.89 -15.77 8.23
CA TRP A 5 2.51 -15.58 8.72
C TRP A 5 2.39 -15.11 10.16
N HIS A 6 3.42 -15.26 10.99
CA HIS A 6 3.43 -14.65 12.33
C HIS A 6 3.40 -13.11 12.25
N GLU A 7 3.86 -12.54 11.13
CA GLU A 7 3.85 -11.11 10.82
C GLU A 7 2.58 -10.66 10.08
N TRP A 8 1.53 -11.47 10.06
CA TRP A 8 0.27 -11.15 9.38
C TRP A 8 -0.31 -9.76 9.71
N PRO A 9 -0.20 -9.21 10.94
CA PRO A 9 -0.73 -7.88 11.19
C PRO A 9 0.08 -6.79 10.49
N LEU A 10 1.41 -6.94 10.38
CA LEU A 10 2.27 -6.01 9.62
C LEU A 10 2.03 -6.12 8.12
N MET A 11 1.77 -7.32 7.61
CA MET A 11 1.36 -7.53 6.22
C MET A 11 0.09 -6.74 5.89
N VAL A 12 -0.92 -6.84 6.75
CA VAL A 12 -2.19 -6.09 6.59
C VAL A 12 -1.96 -4.59 6.69
N PHE A 13 -1.20 -4.13 7.69
CA PHE A 13 -0.89 -2.72 7.89
C PHE A 13 -0.23 -2.09 6.67
N THR A 14 0.83 -2.72 6.15
CA THR A 14 1.60 -2.18 5.03
C THR A 14 0.79 -2.17 3.73
N VAL A 15 0.15 -3.29 3.35
CA VAL A 15 -0.62 -3.38 2.10
C VAL A 15 -1.82 -2.42 2.10
N LEU A 16 -2.61 -2.41 3.19
CA LEU A 16 -3.78 -1.53 3.27
C LEU A 16 -3.36 -0.06 3.33
N GLY A 17 -2.34 0.27 4.12
CA GLY A 17 -1.81 1.64 4.20
C GLY A 17 -1.36 2.16 2.84
N GLN A 18 -0.60 1.36 2.08
CA GLN A 18 -0.15 1.69 0.73
C GLN A 18 -1.32 1.87 -0.26
N CYS A 19 -2.30 0.95 -0.23
CA CYS A 19 -3.49 1.07 -1.06
C CYS A 19 -4.31 2.33 -0.72
N VAL A 20 -4.45 2.65 0.57
CA VAL A 20 -5.14 3.86 1.01
C VAL A 20 -4.42 5.12 0.55
N VAL A 21 -3.10 5.20 0.71
CA VAL A 21 -2.32 6.35 0.23
C VAL A 21 -2.49 6.55 -1.28
N GLY A 22 -2.31 5.49 -2.06
CA GLY A 22 -2.46 5.59 -3.52
C GLY A 22 -3.90 5.92 -3.95
N GLY A 23 -4.90 5.34 -3.29
CA GLY A 23 -6.31 5.66 -3.53
C GLY A 23 -6.66 7.10 -3.17
N PHE A 24 -6.16 7.59 -2.03
CA PHE A 24 -6.33 8.98 -1.60
C PHE A 24 -5.72 9.97 -2.60
N ILE A 25 -4.53 9.67 -3.12
CA ILE A 25 -3.88 10.48 -4.17
C ILE A 25 -4.75 10.54 -5.43
N VAL A 26 -5.30 9.41 -5.88
CA VAL A 26 -6.19 9.40 -7.06
C VAL A 26 -7.45 10.23 -6.83
N LEU A 27 -8.10 10.10 -5.67
CA LEU A 27 -9.27 10.92 -5.34
C LEU A 27 -8.92 12.40 -5.22
N GLY A 28 -7.76 12.73 -4.62
CA GLY A 28 -7.27 14.09 -4.49
C GLY A 28 -6.99 14.74 -5.85
N LEU A 29 -6.32 14.03 -6.75
CA LEU A 29 -6.09 14.50 -8.11
C LEU A 29 -7.40 14.71 -8.88
N ALA A 30 -8.39 13.83 -8.71
CA ALA A 30 -9.71 13.99 -9.30
C ALA A 30 -10.46 15.23 -8.76
N LEU A 31 -10.34 15.53 -7.46
CA LEU A 31 -10.93 16.73 -6.86
C LEU A 31 -10.24 18.02 -7.34
N ILE A 32 -8.93 18.00 -7.57
CA ILE A 32 -8.17 19.18 -7.99
C ILE A 32 -8.32 19.45 -9.49
N PHE A 33 -8.20 18.40 -10.31
CA PHE A 33 -8.07 18.51 -11.77
C PHE A 33 -9.27 17.96 -12.56
N GLY A 34 -10.17 17.21 -11.91
CA GLY A 34 -11.25 16.49 -12.60
C GLY A 34 -12.43 17.35 -13.04
N GLY A 35 -12.45 18.66 -12.74
CA GLY A 35 -13.55 19.55 -13.13
C GLY A 35 -14.92 19.11 -12.60
N LEU A 36 -14.95 18.49 -11.42
CA LEU A 36 -16.14 17.85 -10.87
C LEU A 36 -17.20 18.88 -10.43
N SER A 37 -18.47 18.58 -10.70
CA SER A 37 -19.59 19.35 -10.13
C SER A 37 -19.60 19.26 -8.60
N ARG A 38 -20.20 20.24 -7.90
CA ARG A 38 -20.29 20.23 -6.42
C ARG A 38 -20.91 18.93 -5.89
N GLY A 39 -21.93 18.41 -6.58
CA GLY A 39 -22.55 17.13 -6.23
C GLY A 39 -21.60 15.93 -6.37
N GLN A 40 -20.77 15.89 -7.42
CA GLN A 40 -19.74 14.86 -7.60
C GLN A 40 -18.62 14.98 -6.56
N GLN A 41 -18.14 16.20 -6.28
CA GLN A 41 -17.14 16.44 -5.23
C GLN A 41 -17.64 15.89 -3.88
N GLN A 42 -18.89 16.17 -3.52
CA GLN A 42 -19.48 15.67 -2.29
C GLN A 42 -19.57 14.14 -2.26
N ARG A 43 -19.89 13.49 -3.39
CA ARG A 43 -19.89 12.02 -3.49
C ARG A 43 -18.49 11.43 -3.37
N VAL A 44 -17.47 12.08 -3.95
CA VAL A 44 -16.06 11.68 -3.80
C VAL A 44 -15.61 11.81 -2.35
N HIS A 45 -15.94 12.91 -1.68
CA HIS A 45 -15.65 13.06 -0.25
C HIS A 45 -16.37 11.99 0.57
N ARG A 46 -17.62 11.65 0.28
CA ARG A 46 -18.31 10.55 0.98
C ARG A 46 -17.65 9.19 0.73
N SER A 47 -17.20 8.90 -0.50
CA SER A 47 -16.55 7.62 -0.80
C SER A 47 -15.18 7.45 -0.13
N MET A 48 -14.48 8.55 0.19
CA MET A 48 -13.25 8.52 1.02
C MET A 48 -13.46 7.88 2.40
N PHE A 49 -14.69 7.76 2.91
CA PHE A 49 -14.97 7.03 4.15
C PHE A 49 -14.40 5.59 4.12
N VAL A 50 -14.45 4.94 2.96
CA VAL A 50 -13.86 3.60 2.77
C VAL A 50 -12.34 3.61 3.02
N LEU A 51 -11.64 4.66 2.59
CA LEU A 51 -10.20 4.80 2.83
C LEU A 51 -9.88 4.90 4.32
N TRP A 52 -10.69 5.62 5.09
CA TRP A 52 -10.49 5.77 6.53
C TRP A 52 -10.82 4.50 7.31
N VAL A 53 -11.84 3.75 6.88
CA VAL A 53 -12.12 2.42 7.44
C VAL A 53 -10.94 1.48 7.19
N LEU A 54 -10.42 1.41 5.95
CA LEU A 54 -9.27 0.58 5.62
C LEU A 54 -8.01 1.00 6.39
N MET A 55 -7.79 2.31 6.54
CA MET A 55 -6.65 2.82 7.31
C MET A 55 -6.79 2.53 8.81
N ALA A 56 -8.00 2.65 9.37
CA ALA A 56 -8.25 2.27 10.76
C ALA A 56 -7.98 0.78 10.99
N LEU A 57 -8.41 -0.09 10.08
CA LEU A 57 -8.09 -1.52 10.11
C LEU A 57 -6.58 -1.78 10.03
N ALA A 58 -5.87 -1.03 9.18
CA ALA A 58 -4.41 -1.10 9.08
C ALA A 58 -3.73 -0.74 10.42
N PHE A 59 -4.14 0.35 11.07
CA PHE A 59 -3.60 0.74 12.38
C PHE A 59 -3.97 -0.23 13.50
N ILE A 60 -5.18 -0.79 13.49
CA ILE A 60 -5.55 -1.85 14.45
C ILE A 60 -4.61 -3.05 14.28
N ALA A 61 -4.35 -3.48 13.05
CA ALA A 61 -3.38 -4.56 12.79
C ALA A 61 -1.96 -4.21 13.30
N SER A 62 -1.49 -2.98 13.04
CA SER A 62 -0.20 -2.50 13.56
C SER A 62 -0.11 -2.52 15.09
N THR A 63 -1.15 -2.06 15.79
CA THR A 63 -1.16 -2.05 17.28
C THR A 63 -1.26 -3.44 17.89
N LEU A 64 -1.95 -4.38 17.25
CA LEU A 64 -1.99 -5.78 17.66
C LEU A 64 -0.59 -6.41 17.61
N HIS A 65 0.24 -6.04 16.64
CA HIS A 65 1.62 -6.53 16.53
C HIS A 65 2.54 -5.95 17.64
N LEU A 66 2.37 -4.68 18.00
CA LEU A 66 3.13 -4.05 19.11
C LEU A 66 2.77 -4.63 20.51
N GLY A 67 1.70 -5.41 20.59
CA GLY A 67 1.19 -6.07 21.80
C GLY A 67 0.42 -5.15 22.74
N SER A 68 0.73 -3.84 22.81
CA SER A 68 -0.12 -2.89 23.53
C SER A 68 -0.15 -1.49 22.90
N PRO A 69 -1.34 -0.83 22.82
CA PRO A 69 -1.46 0.53 22.31
C PRO A 69 -0.63 1.56 23.08
N MET A 70 -0.41 1.35 24.39
CA MET A 70 0.39 2.26 25.22
C MET A 70 1.86 2.33 24.80
N ARG A 71 2.41 1.26 24.21
CA ARG A 71 3.80 1.26 23.70
C ARG A 71 3.96 2.13 22.45
N ALA A 72 2.90 2.30 21.67
CA ALA A 72 2.93 3.20 20.52
C ALA A 72 3.21 4.64 20.95
N PHE A 73 2.65 5.12 22.08
CA PHE A 73 2.96 6.44 22.60
C PHE A 73 4.42 6.58 23.04
N ASN A 74 4.98 5.55 23.69
CA ASN A 74 6.39 5.54 24.07
C ASN A 74 7.32 5.58 22.83
N SER A 75 6.90 4.98 21.71
CA SER A 75 7.67 5.05 20.47
C SER A 75 7.79 6.47 19.93
N LEU A 76 6.82 7.36 20.19
CA LEU A 76 6.88 8.75 19.71
C LEU A 76 8.00 9.57 20.37
N ASN A 77 8.56 9.11 21.50
CA ASN A 77 9.68 9.79 22.16
C ASN A 77 10.99 9.75 21.35
N ARG A 78 11.06 8.95 20.28
CA ARG A 78 12.26 8.79 19.43
C ARG A 78 12.05 9.18 17.97
N ILE A 79 11.10 10.09 17.72
CA ILE A 79 10.92 10.71 16.39
C ILE A 79 12.24 11.39 15.97
N GLY A 80 12.66 11.15 14.74
CA GLY A 80 13.95 11.60 14.20
C GLY A 80 15.09 10.60 14.38
N GLU A 81 15.04 9.75 15.41
CA GLU A 81 16.11 8.79 15.72
C GLU A 81 15.79 7.36 15.29
N SER A 82 14.52 6.94 15.41
CA SER A 82 14.09 5.58 15.09
C SER A 82 13.22 5.54 13.85
N ALA A 83 13.55 4.63 12.92
CA ALA A 83 12.74 4.42 11.72
C ALA A 83 11.30 3.99 12.08
N LEU A 84 11.13 3.13 13.09
CA LEU A 84 9.82 2.69 13.58
C LEU A 84 9.01 3.87 14.15
N SER A 85 9.63 4.72 14.96
CA SER A 85 8.98 5.93 15.48
C SER A 85 8.56 6.89 14.37
N ASN A 86 9.41 7.05 13.36
CA ASN A 86 9.11 7.89 12.20
C ASN A 86 7.94 7.35 11.38
N GLU A 87 7.84 6.03 11.22
CA GLU A 87 6.69 5.38 10.55
C GLU A 87 5.38 5.62 11.31
N ILE A 88 5.38 5.37 12.62
CA ILE A 88 4.19 5.58 13.47
C ILE A 88 3.77 7.06 13.44
N ALA A 89 4.71 7.98 13.55
CA ALA A 89 4.45 9.42 13.49
C ALA A 89 3.94 9.85 12.11
N ALA A 90 4.59 9.42 11.02
CA ALA A 90 4.18 9.78 9.66
C ALA A 90 2.79 9.23 9.31
N GLY A 91 2.51 7.98 9.68
CA GLY A 91 1.19 7.38 9.50
C GLY A 91 0.11 8.09 10.29
N SER A 92 0.35 8.36 11.57
CA SER A 92 -0.60 9.08 12.44
C SER A 92 -0.86 10.50 11.93
N LEU A 93 0.18 11.19 11.49
CA LEU A 93 0.09 12.54 10.93
C LEU A 93 -0.69 12.57 9.62
N PHE A 94 -0.41 11.64 8.70
CA PHE A 94 -1.19 11.49 7.47
C PHE A 94 -2.67 11.24 7.78
N PHE A 95 -2.97 10.27 8.65
CA PHE A 95 -4.34 9.93 9.01
C PHE A 95 -5.09 11.10 9.65
N ALA A 96 -4.46 11.82 10.59
CA ALA A 96 -5.04 12.99 11.22
C ALA A 96 -5.29 14.11 10.20
N VAL A 97 -4.26 14.54 9.47
CA VAL A 97 -4.35 15.70 8.56
C VAL A 97 -5.32 15.43 7.42
N ALA A 98 -5.27 14.25 6.82
CA ALA A 98 -6.13 13.88 5.71
C ALA A 98 -7.57 13.54 6.18
N GLY A 99 -7.72 12.95 7.37
CA GLY A 99 -9.01 12.69 8.00
C GLY A 99 -9.74 13.97 8.43
N PHE A 100 -9.02 14.95 8.98
CA PHE A 100 -9.60 16.27 9.30
C PHE A 100 -10.02 17.03 8.04
N TYR A 101 -9.18 17.01 7.00
CA TYR A 101 -9.56 17.54 5.69
C TYR A 101 -10.88 16.93 5.21
N TRP A 102 -10.94 15.58 5.22
CA TRP A 102 -12.13 14.84 4.80
C TRP A 102 -13.37 15.20 5.62
N LEU A 103 -13.25 15.26 6.95
CA LEU A 103 -14.35 15.56 7.84
C LEU A 103 -14.93 16.96 7.55
N LEU A 104 -14.07 17.97 7.45
CA LEU A 104 -14.50 19.32 7.12
C LEU A 104 -15.13 19.39 5.72
N ALA A 105 -14.60 18.63 4.75
CA ALA A 105 -15.12 18.59 3.40
C ALA A 105 -16.52 17.95 3.33
N VAL A 106 -16.73 16.82 4.03
CA VAL A 106 -18.05 16.17 4.13
C VAL A 106 -19.07 17.07 4.84
N LEU A 107 -18.64 17.86 5.82
CA LEU A 107 -19.49 18.83 6.52
C LEU A 107 -19.74 20.13 5.72
N ASP A 108 -19.21 20.23 4.49
CA ASP A 108 -19.31 21.43 3.63
C ASP A 108 -18.77 22.71 4.30
N LYS A 109 -17.80 22.53 5.21
CA LYS A 109 -17.13 23.62 5.96
C LYS A 109 -15.76 23.99 5.39
N MET A 110 -15.32 23.35 4.31
CA MET A 110 -14.01 23.61 3.71
C MET A 110 -14.04 24.80 2.75
N PRO A 111 -13.20 25.84 2.98
CA PRO A 111 -13.00 26.88 1.99
C PRO A 111 -12.33 26.32 0.73
N ALA A 112 -12.82 26.69 -0.45
CA ALA A 112 -12.38 26.08 -1.71
C ALA A 112 -10.88 26.24 -2.01
N ALA A 113 -10.29 27.41 -1.74
CA ALA A 113 -8.86 27.67 -1.97
C ALA A 113 -7.97 26.91 -0.96
N LEU A 114 -8.31 26.96 0.33
CA LEU A 114 -7.59 26.27 1.38
C LEU A 114 -7.67 24.74 1.23
N GLY A 115 -8.82 24.25 0.76
CA GLY A 115 -9.05 22.81 0.56
C GLY A 115 -8.08 22.19 -0.44
N LYS A 116 -7.75 22.87 -1.54
CA LYS A 116 -6.79 22.34 -2.52
C LYS A 116 -5.38 22.23 -1.94
N ILE A 117 -4.91 23.26 -1.24
CA ILE A 117 -3.59 23.27 -0.61
C ILE A 117 -3.51 22.18 0.46
N TRP A 118 -4.53 22.08 1.31
CA TRP A 118 -4.59 21.05 2.36
C TRP A 118 -4.58 19.65 1.75
N LEU A 119 -5.34 19.41 0.69
CA LEU A 119 -5.36 18.13 -0.01
C LEU A 119 -3.99 17.76 -0.59
N VAL A 120 -3.26 18.73 -1.17
CA VAL A 120 -1.88 18.51 -1.64
C VAL A 120 -0.95 18.16 -0.48
N VAL A 121 -1.01 18.90 0.63
CA VAL A 121 -0.22 18.59 1.84
C VAL A 121 -0.54 17.17 2.34
N ALA A 122 -1.81 16.79 2.40
CA ALA A 122 -2.23 15.45 2.80
C ALA A 122 -1.69 14.35 1.86
N MET A 123 -1.69 14.58 0.54
CA MET A 123 -1.09 13.64 -0.42
C MET A 123 0.43 13.49 -0.20
N VAL A 124 1.14 14.59 0.05
CA VAL A 124 2.58 14.57 0.36
C VAL A 124 2.85 13.80 1.67
N LEU A 125 2.05 14.03 2.71
CA LEU A 125 2.13 13.26 3.96
C LEU A 125 1.93 11.75 3.73
N GLY A 126 1.01 11.37 2.85
CA GLY A 126 0.82 9.96 2.49
C GLY A 126 2.05 9.35 1.81
N VAL A 127 2.70 10.09 0.90
CA VAL A 127 3.97 9.66 0.29
C VAL A 127 5.09 9.55 1.33
N MET A 128 5.19 10.52 2.25
CA MET A 128 6.16 10.46 3.35
C MET A 128 5.89 9.27 4.29
N PHE A 129 4.64 8.90 4.49
CA PHE A 129 4.28 7.70 5.26
C PHE A 129 4.79 6.42 4.58
N VAL A 130 4.55 6.25 3.27
CA VAL A 130 5.08 5.10 2.52
C VAL A 130 6.62 5.10 2.54
N TYR A 131 7.26 6.27 2.42
CA TYR A 131 8.70 6.39 2.58
C TYR A 131 9.18 5.95 3.96
N ALA A 132 8.50 6.37 5.03
CA ALA A 132 8.83 5.98 6.39
C ALA A 132 8.71 4.45 6.58
N MET A 133 7.66 3.82 6.01
CA MET A 133 7.55 2.35 5.99
C MET A 133 8.78 1.69 5.36
N CYS A 134 9.25 2.19 4.21
CA CYS A 134 10.45 1.63 3.55
C CYS A 134 11.69 1.70 4.46
N ARG A 135 11.86 2.83 5.17
CA ARG A 135 13.03 3.06 6.04
C ARG A 135 13.08 2.14 7.26
N VAL A 136 11.94 1.64 7.72
CA VAL A 136 11.88 0.66 8.82
C VAL A 136 12.61 -0.62 8.47
N TYR A 137 12.58 -1.01 7.19
CA TYR A 137 13.17 -2.26 6.72
C TYR A 137 14.53 -2.10 6.03
N SER A 138 15.07 -0.89 5.95
CA SER A 138 16.45 -0.63 5.52
C SER A 138 17.42 -0.82 6.68
N ILE A 139 17.56 -2.08 7.14
CA ILE A 139 18.39 -2.44 8.29
C ILE A 139 19.60 -3.24 7.81
N ASN A 140 20.80 -2.66 7.90
CA ASN A 140 22.04 -3.28 7.41
C ASN A 140 22.35 -4.67 7.99
N THR A 141 21.79 -5.00 9.16
CA THR A 141 21.96 -6.32 9.80
C THR A 141 21.01 -7.40 9.25
N VAL A 142 20.02 -7.02 8.44
CA VAL A 142 19.05 -7.90 7.78
C VAL A 142 19.20 -7.78 6.25
N PRO A 143 20.19 -8.45 5.63
CA PRO A 143 20.60 -8.19 4.25
C PRO A 143 19.53 -8.51 3.20
N THR A 144 18.59 -9.39 3.50
CA THR A 144 17.44 -9.68 2.63
C THR A 144 16.45 -8.53 2.53
N TRP A 145 16.37 -7.70 3.57
CA TRP A 145 15.52 -6.51 3.60
C TRP A 145 16.28 -5.26 3.19
N ASP A 146 17.59 -5.18 3.49
CA ASP A 146 18.46 -4.07 3.09
C ASP A 146 18.88 -4.17 1.61
N SER A 147 17.90 -4.07 0.73
CA SER A 147 18.09 -4.10 -0.72
C SER A 147 17.12 -3.14 -1.42
N ILE A 148 17.40 -2.83 -2.69
CA ILE A 148 16.52 -1.97 -3.51
C ILE A 148 15.12 -2.57 -3.71
N TYR A 149 14.97 -3.89 -3.58
CA TYR A 149 13.69 -4.59 -3.76
C TYR A 149 12.67 -4.23 -2.69
N THR A 150 13.12 -3.83 -1.50
CA THR A 150 12.24 -3.38 -0.40
C THR A 150 11.51 -2.10 -0.76
N PRO A 151 12.18 -0.93 -0.95
CA PRO A 151 11.49 0.29 -1.31
C PRO A 151 10.75 0.16 -2.64
N LEU A 152 11.31 -0.56 -3.62
CA LEU A 152 10.65 -0.82 -4.89
C LEU A 152 9.32 -1.55 -4.68
N GLY A 153 9.31 -2.64 -3.91
CA GLY A 153 8.10 -3.38 -3.61
C GLY A 153 7.03 -2.50 -2.95
N PHE A 154 7.39 -1.70 -1.94
CA PHE A 154 6.44 -0.85 -1.20
C PHE A 154 5.80 0.23 -2.11
N VAL A 155 6.60 0.86 -2.96
CA VAL A 155 6.12 1.83 -3.95
C VAL A 155 5.23 1.15 -5.00
N LEU A 156 5.63 -0.02 -5.50
CA LEU A 156 4.84 -0.75 -6.50
C LEU A 156 3.49 -1.20 -5.93
N THR A 157 3.40 -1.66 -4.68
CA THR A 157 2.11 -1.96 -4.03
C THR A 157 1.19 -0.73 -4.05
N THR A 158 1.73 0.45 -3.75
CA THR A 158 1.00 1.73 -3.80
C THR A 158 0.49 2.04 -5.21
N LEU A 159 1.30 1.79 -6.26
CA LEU A 159 0.98 2.06 -7.66
C LEU A 159 0.10 0.99 -8.33
N ILE A 160 0.04 -0.22 -7.78
CA ILE A 160 -0.85 -1.30 -8.25
C ILE A 160 -2.21 -1.18 -7.55
N GLY A 161 -2.23 -1.23 -6.22
CA GLY A 161 -3.48 -1.25 -5.44
C GLY A 161 -4.15 0.12 -5.36
N GLY A 162 -3.37 1.20 -5.27
CA GLY A 162 -3.87 2.56 -5.12
C GLY A 162 -4.77 3.03 -6.27
N PRO A 163 -4.32 2.99 -7.53
CA PRO A 163 -5.16 3.39 -8.67
C PRO A 163 -6.41 2.54 -8.84
N LEU A 164 -6.33 1.24 -8.57
CA LEU A 164 -7.46 0.33 -8.61
C LEU A 164 -8.52 0.70 -7.56
N LEU A 165 -8.11 0.91 -6.30
CA LEU A 165 -8.99 1.35 -5.22
C LEU A 165 -9.56 2.75 -5.50
N GLY A 166 -8.73 3.68 -5.97
CA GLY A 166 -9.13 5.02 -6.37
C GLY A 166 -10.19 5.00 -7.48
N TYR A 167 -10.00 4.16 -8.51
CA TYR A 167 -10.99 3.98 -9.58
C TYR A 167 -12.32 3.46 -9.04
N LEU A 168 -12.30 2.43 -8.17
CA LEU A 168 -13.50 1.89 -7.53
C LEU A 168 -14.26 2.99 -6.76
N LEU A 169 -13.56 3.81 -5.99
CA LEU A 169 -14.17 4.88 -5.20
C LEU A 169 -14.68 6.06 -6.04
N LEU A 170 -14.01 6.38 -7.16
CA LEU A 170 -14.51 7.35 -8.14
C LEU A 170 -15.77 6.83 -8.84
N GLN A 171 -15.81 5.53 -9.17
CA GLN A 171 -16.98 4.90 -9.75
C GLN A 171 -18.17 4.93 -8.78
N LEU A 172 -17.95 4.62 -7.50
CA LEU A 172 -18.98 4.75 -6.46
C LEU A 172 -19.49 6.18 -6.30
N ALA A 173 -18.65 7.18 -6.62
CA ALA A 173 -19.01 8.59 -6.62
C ALA A 173 -19.68 9.06 -7.93
N ASP A 174 -19.93 8.16 -8.89
CA ASP A 174 -20.43 8.48 -10.23
C ASP A 174 -19.58 9.56 -10.92
N VAL A 175 -18.26 9.45 -10.76
CA VAL A 175 -17.28 10.22 -11.53
C VAL A 175 -16.94 9.38 -12.74
N ASN A 176 -17.06 9.99 -13.92
CA ASN A 176 -16.74 9.38 -15.20
C ASN A 176 -15.90 10.37 -15.99
N GLY A 177 -14.66 10.01 -16.33
CA GLY A 177 -13.77 10.91 -17.05
C GLY A 177 -12.66 10.19 -17.80
N ARG A 178 -12.12 10.83 -18.84
CA ARG A 178 -11.01 10.27 -19.64
C ARG A 178 -9.77 9.99 -18.80
N ALA A 179 -9.49 10.80 -17.78
CA ALA A 179 -8.38 10.58 -16.86
C ALA A 179 -8.47 9.24 -16.11
N MET A 180 -9.69 8.76 -15.83
CA MET A 180 -9.89 7.44 -15.18
C MET A 180 -9.46 6.28 -16.08
N LEU A 181 -9.45 6.46 -17.41
CA LEU A 181 -8.99 5.44 -18.35
C LEU A 181 -7.47 5.33 -18.40
N GLN A 182 -6.73 6.29 -17.85
CA GLN A 182 -5.27 6.27 -17.77
C GLN A 182 -4.77 5.57 -16.51
N LEU A 183 -5.59 5.51 -15.46
CA LEU A 183 -5.24 4.85 -14.20
C LEU A 183 -4.79 3.37 -14.35
N PRO A 184 -5.42 2.53 -15.20
CA PRO A 184 -4.95 1.17 -15.42
C PRO A 184 -3.52 1.09 -15.96
N MET A 185 -3.09 2.07 -16.76
CA MET A 185 -1.75 2.08 -17.34
C MET A 185 -0.67 2.19 -16.25
N ILE A 186 -0.94 2.96 -15.19
CA ILE A 186 -0.04 3.10 -14.04
C ILE A 186 0.12 1.76 -13.34
N SER A 187 -0.98 1.07 -13.06
CA SER A 187 -0.95 -0.23 -12.36
C SER A 187 -0.37 -1.35 -13.23
N VAL A 188 -0.59 -1.33 -14.55
CA VAL A 188 0.03 -2.29 -15.48
C VAL A 188 1.54 -2.06 -15.56
N LEU A 189 1.99 -0.82 -15.68
CA LEU A 189 3.42 -0.51 -15.68
C LEU A 189 4.07 -0.93 -14.35
N ALA A 190 3.42 -0.64 -13.23
CA ALA A 190 3.88 -1.07 -11.91
C ALA A 190 3.92 -2.61 -11.79
N LEU A 191 2.93 -3.32 -12.35
CA LEU A 191 2.95 -4.79 -12.38
C LEU A 191 4.12 -5.33 -13.21
N ILE A 192 4.41 -4.76 -14.38
CA ILE A 192 5.54 -5.16 -15.23
C ILE A 192 6.86 -4.98 -14.47
N ILE A 193 7.05 -3.82 -13.82
CA ILE A 193 8.22 -3.57 -12.99
C ILE A 193 8.26 -4.54 -11.81
N SER A 194 7.12 -4.89 -11.22
CA SER A 194 7.03 -5.89 -10.14
C SER A 194 7.40 -7.30 -10.60
N VAL A 195 7.10 -7.68 -11.84
CA VAL A 195 7.53 -8.97 -12.39
C VAL A 195 9.06 -9.00 -12.50
N ALA A 196 9.65 -7.93 -13.07
CA ALA A 196 11.10 -7.80 -13.17
C ALA A 196 11.76 -7.82 -11.78
N SER A 197 11.20 -7.09 -10.80
CA SER A 197 11.76 -7.05 -9.44
C SER A 197 11.75 -8.40 -8.75
N VAL A 198 10.69 -9.20 -8.94
CA VAL A 198 10.59 -10.56 -8.38
C VAL A 198 11.66 -11.47 -8.97
N ILE A 199 11.85 -11.44 -10.30
CA ILE A 199 12.86 -12.27 -10.97
C ILE A 199 14.27 -11.87 -10.50
N MET A 200 14.55 -10.57 -10.46
CA MET A 200 15.87 -10.07 -10.02
C MET A 200 16.13 -10.35 -8.53
N GLN A 201 15.12 -10.21 -7.68
CA GLN A 201 15.24 -10.58 -6.27
C GLN A 201 15.53 -12.08 -6.13
N ALA A 202 14.79 -12.94 -6.83
CA ALA A 202 15.02 -14.39 -6.83
C ALA A 202 16.45 -14.76 -7.21
N ALA A 203 17.00 -14.11 -8.23
CA ALA A 203 18.38 -14.32 -8.67
C ALA A 203 19.42 -13.83 -7.65
N SER A 204 19.09 -12.83 -6.82
CA SER A 204 19.98 -12.31 -5.78
C SER A 204 19.98 -13.11 -4.48
N LEU A 205 18.91 -13.85 -4.17
CA LEU A 205 18.78 -14.58 -2.89
C LEU A 205 19.90 -15.61 -2.64
N PRO A 206 20.36 -16.42 -3.62
CA PRO A 206 21.46 -17.37 -3.40
C PRO A 206 22.81 -16.70 -3.09
N LEU A 207 22.95 -15.41 -3.42
CA LEU A 207 24.18 -14.64 -3.15
C LEU A 207 24.22 -14.10 -1.72
N ILE A 208 23.12 -14.17 -0.98
CA ILE A 208 23.03 -13.73 0.41
C ILE A 208 23.06 -14.96 1.31
N TYR A 209 24.07 -15.03 2.18
CA TYR A 209 24.27 -16.16 3.08
C TYR A 209 24.73 -15.69 4.46
N SER A 210 24.35 -16.44 5.49
CA SER A 210 24.96 -16.39 6.81
C SER A 210 25.88 -17.60 7.00
N SER A 211 26.57 -17.66 8.14
CA SER A 211 27.33 -18.84 8.56
C SER A 211 26.47 -20.09 8.77
N VAL A 212 25.14 -19.95 8.82
CA VAL A 212 24.19 -21.04 9.07
C VAL A 212 23.47 -21.49 7.79
N GLN A 213 23.01 -20.56 6.95
CA GLN A 213 22.20 -20.88 5.78
C GLN A 213 22.19 -19.78 4.72
N GLN A 214 21.78 -20.14 3.50
CA GLN A 214 21.53 -19.20 2.40
C GLN A 214 20.11 -18.64 2.44
N ALA A 215 19.90 -17.42 1.92
CA ALA A 215 18.58 -16.79 1.86
C ALA A 215 17.56 -17.59 1.05
N SER A 216 18.01 -18.23 -0.02
CA SER A 216 17.20 -19.07 -0.90
C SER A 216 16.56 -20.26 -0.18
N ALA A 217 17.16 -20.71 0.93
CA ALA A 217 16.64 -21.81 1.74
C ALA A 217 15.59 -21.36 2.78
N LEU A 218 15.42 -20.06 3.02
CA LEU A 218 14.46 -19.54 4.01
C LEU A 218 13.01 -19.86 3.63
N ILE A 219 12.70 -19.80 2.34
CA ILE A 219 11.38 -20.08 1.78
C ILE A 219 11.55 -21.02 0.60
N PRO A 220 11.51 -22.34 0.82
CA PRO A 220 11.63 -23.34 -0.25
C PRO A 220 10.60 -23.13 -1.37
N ASP A 221 9.40 -22.67 -1.01
CA ASP A 221 8.27 -22.43 -1.92
C ASP A 221 8.25 -21.00 -2.51
N TYR A 222 9.37 -20.26 -2.49
CA TYR A 222 9.44 -18.86 -2.95
C TYR A 222 8.85 -18.70 -4.36
N GLY A 223 9.25 -19.58 -5.29
CA GLY A 223 8.80 -19.53 -6.68
C GLY A 223 7.29 -19.71 -6.81
N SER A 224 6.71 -20.71 -6.15
CA SER A 224 5.27 -20.97 -6.20
C SER A 224 4.46 -19.84 -5.54
N LEU A 225 4.92 -19.30 -4.41
CA LEU A 225 4.25 -18.17 -3.75
C LEU A 225 4.27 -16.92 -4.62
N MET A 226 5.40 -16.61 -5.27
CA MET A 226 5.51 -15.48 -6.18
C MET A 226 4.66 -15.65 -7.44
N VAL A 227 4.53 -16.87 -7.97
CA VAL A 227 3.61 -17.16 -9.07
C VAL A 227 2.16 -16.90 -8.64
N TRP A 228 1.73 -17.42 -7.50
CA TRP A 228 0.37 -17.18 -6.99
C TRP A 228 0.08 -15.70 -6.76
N ARG A 229 1.04 -14.95 -6.19
CA ARG A 229 0.97 -13.50 -6.11
C ARG A 229 0.69 -12.89 -7.49
N LEU A 230 1.52 -13.18 -8.49
CA LEU A 230 1.40 -12.59 -9.82
C LEU A 230 0.08 -12.97 -10.50
N VAL A 231 -0.38 -14.21 -10.35
CA VAL A 231 -1.69 -14.66 -10.85
C VAL A 231 -2.82 -13.82 -10.25
N LEU A 232 -2.82 -13.62 -8.92
CA LEU A 232 -3.83 -12.81 -8.26
C LEU A 232 -3.81 -11.34 -8.71
N LEU A 233 -2.63 -10.76 -8.89
CA LEU A 233 -2.48 -9.39 -9.41
C LEU A 233 -3.01 -9.27 -10.84
N VAL A 234 -2.67 -10.23 -11.72
CA VAL A 234 -3.14 -10.26 -13.12
C VAL A 234 -4.65 -10.44 -13.18
N LEU A 235 -5.23 -11.36 -12.39
CA LEU A 235 -6.68 -11.55 -12.32
C LEU A 235 -7.38 -10.31 -11.79
N GLY A 236 -6.84 -9.70 -10.73
CA GLY A 236 -7.40 -8.49 -10.13
C GLY A 236 -7.39 -7.29 -11.08
N LEU A 237 -6.30 -7.05 -11.80
CA LEU A 237 -6.24 -6.03 -12.85
C LEU A 237 -7.08 -6.43 -14.08
N GLY A 238 -7.22 -7.73 -14.37
CA GLY A 238 -8.10 -8.24 -15.42
C GLY A 238 -9.57 -7.89 -15.18
N CYS A 239 -10.03 -7.97 -13.93
CA CYS A 239 -11.37 -7.50 -13.53
C CYS A 239 -11.63 -6.04 -13.91
N TRP A 240 -10.59 -5.21 -13.86
CA TRP A 240 -10.67 -3.79 -14.20
C TRP A 240 -10.52 -3.53 -15.71
N ILE A 241 -9.55 -4.17 -16.35
CA ILE A 241 -9.13 -3.87 -17.73
C ILE A 241 -10.02 -4.57 -18.76
N CYS A 242 -10.44 -5.82 -18.54
CA CYS A 242 -11.23 -6.58 -19.52
C CYS A 242 -12.56 -5.89 -19.90
N PRO A 243 -13.35 -5.33 -18.96
CA PRO A 243 -14.55 -4.57 -19.32
C PRO A 243 -14.23 -3.31 -20.15
N LEU A 244 -13.15 -2.59 -19.81
CA LEU A 244 -12.74 -1.37 -20.49
C LEU A 244 -12.35 -1.63 -21.95
N ILE A 245 -11.60 -2.70 -22.22
CA ILE A 245 -11.24 -3.13 -23.59
C ILE A 245 -12.49 -3.47 -24.41
N ARG A 246 -13.53 -4.02 -23.77
CA ARG A 246 -14.82 -4.32 -24.42
C ARG A 246 -15.72 -3.08 -24.59
N GLY A 247 -15.21 -1.88 -24.31
CA GLY A 247 -15.98 -0.64 -24.38
C GLY A 247 -17.07 -0.53 -23.31
N ARG A 248 -17.03 -1.36 -22.27
CA ARG A 248 -18.01 -1.37 -21.18
C ARG A 248 -17.39 -0.78 -19.92
N ARG A 249 -18.24 -0.16 -19.10
CA ARG A 249 -17.82 0.20 -17.74
C ARG A 249 -17.72 -1.08 -16.89
N PRO A 250 -16.63 -1.27 -16.13
CA PRO A 250 -16.53 -2.40 -15.21
C PRO A 250 -17.66 -2.30 -14.18
N MET A 251 -18.26 -3.42 -13.80
CA MET A 251 -19.29 -3.41 -12.76
C MET A 251 -18.64 -3.19 -11.39
N THR A 252 -19.32 -2.47 -10.48
CA THR A 252 -18.79 -2.19 -9.14
C THR A 252 -18.40 -3.47 -8.39
N LEU A 253 -19.21 -4.54 -8.48
CA LEU A 253 -18.90 -5.82 -7.85
C LEU A 253 -17.60 -6.45 -8.41
N VAL A 254 -17.39 -6.33 -9.71
CA VAL A 254 -16.18 -6.84 -10.38
C VAL A 254 -14.96 -6.02 -9.95
N MET A 255 -15.12 -4.71 -9.77
CA MET A 255 -14.05 -3.86 -9.24
C MET A 255 -13.72 -4.20 -7.79
N VAL A 256 -14.72 -4.44 -6.93
CA VAL A 256 -14.51 -4.90 -5.54
C VAL A 256 -13.74 -6.22 -5.53
N LEU A 257 -14.16 -7.20 -6.34
CA LEU A 257 -13.43 -8.46 -6.49
C LEU A 257 -11.99 -8.22 -6.95
N GLY A 258 -11.78 -7.36 -7.95
CA GLY A 258 -10.46 -7.00 -8.44
C GLY A 258 -9.56 -6.41 -7.36
N THR A 259 -10.09 -5.49 -6.54
CA THR A 259 -9.38 -4.91 -5.41
C THR A 259 -9.02 -5.96 -4.37
N LEU A 260 -9.93 -6.87 -4.02
CA LEU A 260 -9.66 -7.96 -3.08
C LEU A 260 -8.59 -8.93 -3.58
N LEU A 261 -8.63 -9.29 -4.87
CA LEU A 261 -7.60 -10.14 -5.49
C LEU A 261 -6.22 -9.48 -5.46
N VAL A 262 -6.15 -8.18 -5.78
CA VAL A 262 -4.89 -7.43 -5.73
C VAL A 262 -4.36 -7.33 -4.30
N ILE A 263 -5.21 -7.03 -3.32
CA ILE A 263 -4.82 -7.02 -1.90
C ILE A 263 -4.31 -8.42 -1.48
N ALA A 264 -5.00 -9.49 -1.85
CA ALA A 264 -4.57 -10.86 -1.54
C ALA A 264 -3.21 -11.19 -2.17
N GLY A 265 -2.97 -10.82 -3.43
CA GLY A 265 -1.67 -11.00 -4.09
C GLY A 265 -0.56 -10.21 -3.41
N GLU A 266 -0.81 -8.95 -3.05
CA GLU A 266 0.14 -8.12 -2.32
C GLU A 266 0.42 -8.64 -0.91
N LEU A 267 -0.58 -9.22 -0.22
CA LEU A 267 -0.39 -9.91 1.05
C LEU A 267 0.54 -11.11 0.89
N ILE A 268 0.39 -11.95 -0.14
CA ILE A 268 1.35 -13.05 -0.39
C ILE A 268 2.77 -12.51 -0.58
N GLY A 269 2.92 -11.41 -1.33
CA GLY A 269 4.20 -10.74 -1.51
C GLY A 269 4.82 -10.25 -0.21
N ARG A 270 4.00 -9.66 0.67
CA ARG A 270 4.44 -9.24 2.01
C ARG A 270 4.78 -10.42 2.91
N GLY A 271 4.03 -11.53 2.83
CA GLY A 271 4.33 -12.74 3.58
C GLY A 271 5.70 -13.30 3.22
N VAL A 272 6.02 -13.36 1.93
CA VAL A 272 7.36 -13.74 1.47
C VAL A 272 8.42 -12.74 1.92
N PHE A 273 8.15 -11.44 1.81
CA PHE A 273 9.07 -10.41 2.30
C PHE A 273 9.43 -10.59 3.78
N TYR A 274 8.44 -10.78 4.67
CA TYR A 274 8.69 -11.01 6.09
C TYR A 274 9.34 -12.37 6.36
N GLY A 275 8.96 -13.41 5.63
CA GLY A 275 9.57 -14.74 5.74
C GLY A 275 11.04 -14.79 5.30
N LEU A 276 11.49 -13.84 4.47
CA LEU A 276 12.89 -13.69 4.09
C LEU A 276 13.76 -13.07 5.20
N HIS A 277 13.22 -12.80 6.39
CA HIS A 277 14.02 -12.28 7.50
C HIS A 277 15.20 -13.19 7.84
N MET A 278 16.41 -12.65 7.75
CA MET A 278 17.66 -13.30 8.09
C MET A 278 18.64 -12.26 8.59
N THR A 279 19.40 -12.56 9.64
CA THR A 279 20.46 -11.67 10.14
C THR A 279 21.84 -12.14 9.71
N VAL A 280 22.81 -11.23 9.62
CA VAL A 280 24.22 -11.53 9.27
C VAL A 280 24.97 -12.42 10.29
N GLY A 281 24.34 -12.82 11.40
CA GLY A 281 24.95 -13.59 12.49
C GLY A 281 24.46 -15.05 12.60
N MET A 282 24.83 -15.71 13.70
CA MET A 282 24.43 -17.10 14.03
C MET A 282 22.96 -17.22 14.50
N ALA A 283 22.22 -16.12 14.60
CA ALA A 283 20.87 -16.12 15.12
C ALA A 283 19.90 -16.73 14.11
N VAL A 284 19.39 -17.92 14.43
CA VAL A 284 18.27 -18.54 13.72
C VAL A 284 16.99 -17.96 14.32
N GLY A 285 16.24 -17.19 13.52
CA GLY A 285 14.91 -16.72 13.93
C GLY A 285 13.98 -17.91 14.16
N GLY A 286 13.48 -18.05 15.39
CA GLY A 286 12.46 -19.01 15.77
C GLY A 286 11.08 -18.58 15.29
#